data_AF-A0A0W0VIM6-F1
#
_entry.id   AF-A0A0W0VIM6-F1
#
_cell.length_a   1.000
_cell.length_b   1.000
_cell.length_c   1.000
_cell.angle_alpha   90.00
_cell.angle_beta   90.00
_cell.angle_gamma   90.00
#
_symmetry.space_group_name_H-M   'P 1'
#
loop_
_entity.id
_entity.type
_entity.pdbx_description
1 polymer ?
#
loop_
_entity_poly.entity_id
_entity_poly.type
_entity_poly.pdbx_seq_one_letter_code
_entity_poly.pdbx_strand_id
1 'polypeptide(L)'
;RDLAADANLTIEASIATEDRAGNKATASTEHAYGADLEAPELAITLNGITEDNVINIDEAGRDITITGTITGEFNEGDTVTLTVNGKEFQGAVNAEGLF
;
A
#
# COMPACT_ATOMS: atom_id res chain seq x y z
N ARG A 1 -22.69 -0.24 -10.94
CA ARG A 1 -21.86 0.81 -11.58
C ARG A 1 -20.62 0.91 -10.72
N ASP A 2 -19.45 0.95 -11.34
CA ASP A 2 -18.18 0.97 -10.62
C ASP A 2 -18.00 2.33 -9.96
N LEU A 3 -18.03 2.37 -8.63
CA LEU A 3 -17.85 3.60 -7.86
C LEU A 3 -16.43 4.16 -8.00
N ALA A 4 -15.47 3.32 -8.43
CA ALA A 4 -14.10 3.75 -8.73
C ALA A 4 -14.00 4.56 -10.04
N ALA A 5 -15.01 4.48 -10.93
CA ALA A 5 -15.03 5.19 -12.21
C ALA A 5 -15.89 6.47 -12.19
N ASP A 6 -16.48 6.83 -11.05
CA ASP A 6 -17.32 8.02 -10.91
C ASP A 6 -16.46 9.26 -10.64
N ALA A 7 -16.19 10.03 -11.69
CA ALA A 7 -15.41 11.26 -11.60
C ALA A 7 -16.07 12.35 -10.73
N ASN A 8 -17.37 12.23 -10.43
CA ASN A 8 -18.09 13.20 -9.63
C ASN A 8 -18.02 12.90 -8.13
N LEU A 9 -17.61 11.67 -7.74
CA LEU A 9 -17.49 11.23 -6.33
C LEU A 9 -18.76 11.47 -5.51
N THR A 10 -19.92 11.47 -6.16
CA THR A 10 -21.21 11.72 -5.52
C THR A 10 -22.21 10.64 -5.88
N ILE A 11 -23.01 10.24 -4.90
CA ILE A 11 -24.17 9.38 -5.10
C ILE A 11 -25.42 10.23 -5.00
N GLU A 12 -26.24 10.23 -6.05
CA GLU A 12 -27.54 10.91 -6.07
C GLU A 12 -28.69 9.94 -5.82
N ALA A 13 -29.62 10.33 -4.96
CA ALA A 13 -30.87 9.63 -4.74
C ALA A 13 -32.05 10.58 -4.99
N SER A 14 -33.06 10.12 -5.72
CA SER A 14 -34.26 10.90 -6.04
C SER A 14 -35.51 10.05 -5.88
N ILE A 15 -36.54 10.62 -5.27
CA ILE A 15 -37.86 10.01 -5.08
C ILE A 15 -38.87 10.90 -5.76
N ALA A 16 -39.64 10.33 -6.69
CA ALA A 16 -40.79 10.97 -7.30
C ALA A 16 -42.08 10.36 -6.72
N THR A 17 -42.98 11.22 -6.26
CA THR A 17 -44.31 10.84 -5.76
C THR A 17 -45.38 11.44 -6.67
N GLU A 18 -46.45 10.68 -6.91
CA GLU A 18 -47.65 11.13 -7.62
C GLU A 18 -48.87 10.84 -6.75
N ASP A 19 -49.71 11.85 -6.50
CA ASP A 19 -50.96 11.66 -5.78
C ASP A 19 -52.07 11.13 -6.69
N ARG A 20 -53.22 10.75 -6.12
CA ARG A 20 -54.36 10.20 -6.89
C ARG A 20 -55.00 11.22 -7.83
N ALA A 21 -54.73 12.51 -7.66
CA ALA A 21 -55.19 13.58 -8.53
C ALA A 21 -54.20 13.86 -9.69
N GLY A 22 -53.04 13.20 -9.70
CA GLY A 22 -52.00 13.35 -10.72
C GLY A 22 -50.97 14.44 -10.41
N ASN A 23 -50.96 15.00 -9.19
CA ASN A 23 -49.92 15.97 -8.80
C ASN A 23 -48.61 15.24 -8.52
N LYS A 24 -47.51 15.74 -9.09
CA LYS A 24 -46.17 15.16 -8.95
C LYS A 24 -45.29 16.02 -8.06
N ALA A 25 -44.51 15.38 -7.21
CA ALA A 25 -43.45 16.01 -6.42
C ALA A 25 -42.20 15.14 -6.45
N THR A 26 -41.03 15.78 -6.43
CA THR A 26 -39.74 15.10 -6.41
C THR A 26 -38.89 15.63 -5.26
N ALA A 27 -38.24 14.74 -4.53
CA ALA A 27 -37.22 15.06 -3.55
C ALA A 27 -35.90 14.37 -3.92
N SER A 28 -34.80 15.09 -3.88
CA SER A 28 -33.46 14.57 -4.19
C SER A 28 -32.45 14.90 -3.10
N THR A 29 -31.47 14.03 -2.91
CA THR A 29 -30.32 14.23 -2.04
C THR A 29 -29.06 13.69 -2.70
N GLU A 30 -27.91 14.25 -2.32
CA GLU A 30 -26.59 13.78 -2.75
C GLU A 30 -25.75 13.39 -1.53
N HIS A 31 -24.79 12.48 -1.73
CA HIS A 31 -23.78 12.14 -0.74
C HIS A 31 -22.41 12.02 -1.42
N ALA A 32 -21.45 12.81 -0.97
CA ALA A 32 -20.08 12.72 -1.45
C ALA A 32 -19.35 11.55 -0.78
N TYR A 33 -18.43 10.92 -1.51
CA TYR A 33 -17.53 9.90 -0.98
C TYR A 33 -16.10 10.14 -1.49
N GLY A 34 -15.10 9.65 -0.77
CA GLY A 34 -13.71 9.61 -1.24
C GLY A 34 -13.34 8.19 -1.66
N ALA A 35 -12.59 8.06 -2.75
CA ALA A 35 -11.93 6.81 -3.12
C ALA A 35 -10.44 7.11 -3.26
N ASP A 36 -9.62 6.37 -2.51
CA ASP A 36 -8.18 6.32 -2.74
C ASP A 36 -7.90 5.11 -3.64
N LEU A 37 -7.45 5.40 -4.86
CA LEU A 37 -7.15 4.42 -5.89
C LEU A 37 -5.68 4.48 -6.32
N GLU A 38 -4.88 5.32 -5.64
CA GLU A 38 -3.46 5.40 -5.91
C GLU A 38 -2.80 4.15 -5.32
N ALA A 39 -2.04 3.45 -6.16
CA ALA A 39 -1.31 2.28 -5.70
C ALA A 39 -0.10 2.75 -4.88
N PRO A 40 0.23 2.05 -3.78
CA PRO A 40 1.42 2.36 -3.02
C PRO A 40 2.66 2.22 -3.91
N GLU A 41 3.43 3.30 -4.01
CA GLU A 41 4.76 3.26 -4.61
C GLU A 41 5.79 3.05 -3.49
N LEU A 42 6.58 1.98 -3.60
CA LEU A 42 7.67 1.69 -2.67
C LEU A 42 8.91 1.19 -3.43
N ALA A 43 10.09 1.48 -2.88
CA ALA A 43 11.35 0.99 -3.39
C ALA A 43 12.19 0.38 -2.26
N ILE A 44 12.85 -0.74 -2.56
CA ILE A 44 13.73 -1.46 -1.62
C ILE A 44 15.15 -1.44 -2.18
N THR A 45 16.10 -1.00 -1.37
CA THR A 45 17.54 -1.00 -1.70
C THR A 45 18.30 -1.80 -0.66
N LEU A 46 19.20 -2.68 -1.09
CA LEU A 46 20.12 -3.37 -0.19
C LEU A 46 21.44 -2.60 -0.11
N ASN A 47 22.00 -2.52 1.10
CA ASN A 47 23.37 -2.09 1.29
C ASN A 47 24.33 -3.20 0.82
N GLY A 48 25.62 -2.87 0.72
CA GLY A 48 26.66 -3.84 0.42
C GLY A 48 26.64 -5.02 1.38
N ILE A 49 26.84 -6.23 0.85
CA ILE A 49 26.93 -7.45 1.64
C ILE A 49 28.37 -7.59 2.13
N THR A 50 28.61 -7.35 3.43
CA THR A 50 29.96 -7.11 4.00
C THR A 50 30.55 -5.75 3.55
N GLU A 51 31.76 -5.41 4.02
CA GLU A 51 32.40 -4.10 3.76
C GLU A 51 32.81 -3.91 2.29
N ASP A 52 33.15 -5.00 1.59
CA ASP A 52 33.66 -4.98 0.22
C ASP A 52 32.69 -5.61 -0.80
N ASN A 53 31.47 -5.93 -0.36
CA ASN A 53 30.44 -6.58 -1.17
C ASN A 53 30.85 -7.98 -1.68
N VAL A 54 31.79 -8.64 -0.99
CA VAL A 54 32.31 -9.96 -1.32
C VAL A 54 32.31 -10.80 -0.05
N ILE A 55 31.87 -12.06 -0.16
CA ILE A 55 31.93 -13.02 0.95
C ILE A 55 33.22 -13.83 0.81
N ASN A 56 34.13 -13.67 1.76
CA ASN A 56 35.35 -14.47 1.88
C ASN A 56 35.17 -15.70 2.80
N ILE A 57 36.23 -16.49 2.96
CA ILE A 57 36.18 -17.75 3.73
C ILE A 57 35.95 -17.53 5.24
N ASP A 58 36.45 -16.43 5.78
CA ASP A 58 36.29 -16.10 7.20
C ASP A 58 34.88 -15.59 7.49
N GLU A 59 34.24 -14.92 6.52
CA GLU A 59 32.87 -14.42 6.60
C GLU A 59 31.83 -15.51 6.35
N ALA A 60 32.09 -16.43 5.43
CA ALA A 60 31.15 -17.51 5.07
C ALA A 60 30.81 -18.44 6.25
N GLY A 61 31.67 -18.51 7.27
CA GLY A 61 31.47 -19.30 8.48
C GLY A 61 30.72 -18.59 9.60
N ARG A 62 30.22 -17.37 9.37
CA ARG A 62 29.61 -16.50 10.39
C ARG A 62 28.26 -15.97 9.92
N ASP A 63 27.52 -15.38 10.86
CA ASP A 63 26.32 -14.62 10.54
C ASP A 63 26.72 -13.30 9.86
N ILE A 64 26.12 -13.05 8.70
CA ILE A 64 26.29 -11.80 7.94
C ILE A 64 25.02 -10.99 8.10
N THR A 65 25.13 -9.81 8.70
CA THR A 65 24.02 -8.87 8.79
C THR A 65 23.75 -8.26 7.41
N ILE A 66 22.54 -8.48 6.91
CA ILE A 66 22.05 -7.81 5.70
C ILE A 66 21.30 -6.58 6.15
N THR A 67 21.58 -5.45 5.51
CA THR A 67 20.88 -4.19 5.80
C THR A 67 20.40 -3.54 4.51
N GLY A 68 19.39 -2.68 4.63
CA GLY A 68 18.87 -1.94 3.48
C GLY A 68 17.95 -0.80 3.88
N THR A 69 17.38 -0.17 2.86
CA THR A 69 16.42 0.91 3.00
C THR A 69 15.14 0.64 2.21
N ILE A 70 14.02 1.06 2.77
CA ILE A 70 12.72 1.16 2.11
C ILE A 70 12.36 2.63 2.00
N THR A 71 11.89 3.04 0.83
CA THR A 71 11.34 4.38 0.59
C THR A 71 9.95 4.27 -0.02
N GLY A 72 9.14 5.32 0.13
CA GLY A 72 7.76 5.36 -0.35
C GLY A 72 6.76 4.97 0.73
N GLU A 73 5.69 4.28 0.36
CA GLU A 73 4.64 3.86 1.29
C GLU A 73 5.02 2.57 2.02
N PHE A 74 5.46 2.72 3.26
CA PHE A 74 5.72 1.63 4.20
C PHE A 74 5.30 2.03 5.62
N ASN A 75 5.11 1.05 6.48
CA ASN A 75 4.86 1.23 7.91
C ASN A 75 6.00 0.62 8.73
N GLU A 76 6.32 1.24 9.86
CA GLU A 76 7.18 0.60 10.85
C GLU A 76 6.61 -0.77 11.25
N GLY A 77 7.47 -1.78 11.24
CA GLY A 77 7.09 -3.17 11.50
C GLY A 77 6.72 -3.98 10.26
N ASP A 78 6.65 -3.37 9.06
CA ASP A 78 6.47 -4.13 7.83
C ASP A 78 7.60 -5.18 7.67
N THR A 79 7.23 -6.38 7.26
CA THR A 79 8.16 -7.52 7.19
C THR A 79 8.90 -7.52 5.87
N VAL A 80 10.22 -7.46 5.94
CA VAL A 80 11.13 -7.68 4.82
C VAL A 80 11.51 -9.15 4.78
N THR A 81 11.25 -9.82 3.66
CA THR A 81 11.63 -11.22 3.44
C THR A 81 12.74 -11.30 2.39
N LEU A 82 13.88 -11.87 2.77
CA LEU A 82 14.99 -12.15 1.89
C LEU A 82 15.14 -13.66 1.70
N THR A 83 15.14 -14.11 0.45
CA THR A 83 15.38 -15.51 0.12
C THR A 83 16.79 -15.69 -0.41
N VAL A 84 17.63 -16.39 0.33
CA VAL A 84 19.02 -16.70 -0.05
C VAL A 84 19.16 -18.21 -0.19
N ASN A 85 19.51 -18.67 -1.40
CA ASN A 85 19.68 -20.10 -1.70
C ASN A 85 18.45 -20.95 -1.27
N GLY A 86 17.24 -20.41 -1.44
CA GLY A 86 15.99 -21.07 -1.07
C GLY A 86 15.65 -21.06 0.42
N LYS A 87 16.47 -20.42 1.27
CA LYS A 87 16.16 -20.19 2.68
C LYS A 87 15.64 -18.77 2.88
N GLU A 88 14.55 -18.64 3.63
CA GLU A 88 13.95 -17.35 3.98
C GLU A 88 14.58 -16.78 5.25
N PHE A 89 14.85 -15.48 5.21
CA PHE A 89 15.29 -14.65 6.31
C PHE A 89 14.34 -13.47 6.40
N GLN A 90 13.94 -13.11 7.62
CA GLN A 90 12.97 -12.05 7.84
C GLN A 90 13.52 -10.99 8.78
N GLY A 91 13.23 -9.74 8.46
CA GLY A 91 13.48 -8.57 9.29
C GLY A 91 12.26 -7.66 9.28
N ALA A 92 12.23 -6.70 10.20
CA ALA A 92 11.19 -5.67 10.25
C ALA A 92 11.81 -4.32 9.90
N VAL A 93 11.12 -3.53 9.10
CA VAL A 93 11.52 -2.15 8.83
C VAL A 93 11.22 -1.27 10.05
N ASN A 94 12.12 -0.34 10.37
CA ASN A 94 11.91 0.63 11.43
C ASN A 94 11.22 1.92 10.91
N ALA A 95 10.94 2.87 11.80
CA ALA A 95 10.31 4.14 11.43
C ALA A 95 11.13 5.00 10.44
N GLU A 96 12.44 4.79 10.36
CA GLU A 96 13.33 5.48 9.41
C GLU A 96 13.42 4.78 8.04
N GLY A 97 12.72 3.66 7.85
CA GLY A 97 12.79 2.89 6.60
C GLY A 97 14.01 1.98 6.52
N LEU A 98 14.66 1.66 7.64
CA LEU A 98 15.82 0.78 7.69
C LEU A 98 15.43 -0.63 8.13
N PHE A 99 16.08 -1.64 7.57
CA PHE A 99 16.01 -3.03 8.01
C PHE A 99 17.38 -3.68 8.00
#